data_AF-A0A8S3FBI8-F1
#
_entry.id   AF-A0A8S3FBI8-F1
#
_cell.length_a   1.000
_cell.length_b   1.000
_cell.length_c   1.000
_cell.angle_alpha   90.00
_cell.angle_beta   90.00
_cell.angle_gamma   90.00
#
_symmetry.space_group_name_H-M   'P 1'
#
loop_
_entity.id
_entity.type
_entity.pdbx_description
1 polymer ?
#
loop_
_entity_poly.entity_id
_entity_poly.type
_entity_poly.pdbx_seq_one_letter_code
_entity_poly.pdbx_strand_id
1 'polypeptide(L)' 'IQHRSIRPNADNIRALLETQQPTSAKEAFRFVKAAEYYRKFIPGFSTIAQPLHQYAPT' A
#
# COMPACT_ATOMS: atom_id res chain seq x y z
N ILE A 1 18.84 25.42 -3.35
CA ILE A 1 17.50 24.93 -2.94
C ILE A 1 17.43 23.46 -3.34
N GLN A 2 17.63 22.53 -2.41
CA GLN A 2 17.47 21.10 -2.74
C GLN A 2 15.97 20.84 -2.91
N HIS A 3 15.55 20.51 -4.13
CA HIS A 3 14.17 20.14 -4.42
C HIS A 3 13.80 18.94 -3.55
N ARG A 4 12.97 19.20 -2.53
CA ARG A 4 12.48 18.27 -1.52
C ARG A 4 11.61 17.21 -2.18
N SER A 5 12.25 16.30 -2.90
CA SER A 5 11.61 15.16 -3.53
C SER A 5 11.12 14.29 -2.38
N ILE A 6 9.81 14.32 -2.08
CA ILE A 6 9.22 13.40 -1.12
C ILE A 6 9.44 12.01 -1.70
N ARG A 7 10.40 11.27 -1.13
CA ARG A 7 10.67 9.89 -1.49
C ARG A 7 10.30 9.01 -0.30
N PRO A 8 9.60 7.91 -0.53
CA PRO A 8 9.36 6.94 0.52
C PRO A 8 10.68 6.37 1.04
N ASN A 9 10.76 6.15 2.37
CA ASN A 9 11.94 5.53 2.97
C ASN A 9 12.10 4.10 2.43
N ALA A 10 13.30 3.75 1.97
CA ALA A 10 13.61 2.44 1.42
C ALA A 10 13.29 1.30 2.40
N ASP A 11 13.49 1.52 3.71
CA ASP A 11 13.22 0.50 4.72
C ASP A 11 11.73 0.21 4.87
N ASN A 12 10.88 1.22 4.73
CA ASN A 12 9.44 1.00 4.77
C ASN A 12 8.93 0.29 3.50
N ILE A 13 9.60 0.49 2.36
CA ILE A 13 9.31 -0.26 1.13
C ILE A 13 9.76 -1.70 1.28
N ARG A 14 10.96 -1.95 1.82
CA ARG A 14 11.46 -3.30 2.11
C ARG A 14 10.53 -4.05 3.04
N ALA A 15 10.12 -3.42 4.16
CA ALA A 15 9.17 -4.01 5.10
C ALA A 15 7.85 -4.38 4.41
N LEU A 16 7.36 -3.54 3.48
CA LEU A 16 6.15 -3.85 2.70
C LEU A 16 6.38 -5.01 1.73
N LEU A 17 7.53 -5.09 1.06
CA LEU A 17 7.88 -6.18 0.14
C LEU A 17 8.14 -7.51 0.84
N GLU A 18 8.66 -7.48 2.06
CA GLU A 18 8.93 -8.64 2.91
C GLU A 18 7.66 -9.14 3.62
N THR A 19 6.55 -8.40 3.58
CA THR A 19 5.30 -8.91 4.11
C THR A 19 4.89 -10.18 3.38
N GLN A 20 4.41 -11.16 4.14
CA GLN A 20 3.89 -12.40 3.56
C GLN A 20 2.71 -12.09 2.64
N GLN A 21 2.61 -12.85 1.56
CA GLN A 21 1.51 -12.73 0.64
C GLN A 21 0.18 -12.97 1.40
N PRO A 22 -0.74 -12.00 1.39
CA PRO A 22 -1.98 -12.12 2.16
C PRO A 22 -2.81 -13.29 1.63
N THR A 23 -3.26 -14.15 2.54
CA THR A 23 -4.07 -15.34 2.21
C THR A 23 -5.56 -15.09 2.40
N SER A 24 -5.91 -14.02 3.11
CA SER A 24 -7.28 -13.61 3.38
C SER A 24 -7.55 -12.18 2.92
N ALA A 25 -8.81 -11.89 2.57
CA ALA A 25 -9.22 -10.55 2.17
C ALA A 25 -8.97 -9.49 3.27
N LYS A 26 -9.04 -9.89 4.55
CA LYS A 26 -8.71 -9.02 5.70
C LYS A 26 -7.22 -8.65 5.74
N GLU A 27 -6.34 -9.59 5.42
CA GLU A 27 -4.89 -9.36 5.34
C GLU A 27 -4.54 -8.51 4.13
N ALA A 28 -5.18 -8.78 2.99
CA ALA A 28 -5.01 -7.99 1.77
C ALA A 28 -5.47 -6.54 1.99
N PHE A 29 -6.58 -6.33 2.70
CA PHE A 29 -7.03 -5.00 3.09
C PHE A 29 -6.01 -4.31 4.02
N ARG A 30 -5.48 -5.00 5.04
CA ARG A 30 -4.43 -4.45 5.92
C ARG A 30 -3.18 -4.05 5.15
N PHE A 31 -2.74 -4.89 4.21
CA PHE A 31 -1.62 -4.60 3.33
C PHE A 31 -1.86 -3.34 2.48
N VAL A 32 -3.03 -3.25 1.84
CA VAL A 32 -3.38 -2.09 1.01
C VAL A 32 -3.51 -0.81 1.85
N LYS A 33 -4.03 -0.89 3.08
CA LYS A 33 -4.04 0.24 4.01
C LYS A 33 -2.63 0.68 4.39
N ALA A 34 -1.70 -0.25 4.61
CA ALA A 34 -0.29 0.09 4.83
C ALA A 34 0.36 0.72 3.58
N ALA A 35 -0.04 0.26 2.39
CA ALA A 35 0.44 0.78 1.11
C ALA A 35 -0.20 2.13 0.71
N GLU A 36 -1.25 2.59 1.40
CA GLU A 36 -1.98 3.82 1.10
C GLU A 36 -1.08 5.06 1.10
N TYR A 37 -0.06 5.08 1.98
CA TYR A 37 0.94 6.14 2.02
C TYR A 37 1.69 6.29 0.67
N TYR A 38 1.87 5.19 -0.07
CA TYR A 38 2.57 5.15 -1.35
C TYR A 38 1.66 5.36 -2.56
N ARG A 39 0.35 5.58 -2.38
CA ARG A 39 -0.61 5.71 -3.49
C ARG A 39 -0.24 6.79 -4.51
N LYS A 40 0.51 7.82 -4.11
CA LYS A 40 1.00 8.89 -5.01
C LYS A 40 2.09 8.42 -5.97
N PHE A 41 2.77 7.33 -5.63
CA PHE A 41 3.86 6.74 -6.42
C PHE A 41 3.41 5.50 -7.21
N ILE A 42 2.17 5.03 -6.99
CA ILE A 42 1.60 3.85 -7.63
C ILE A 42 0.47 4.30 -8.56
N PRO A 43 0.67 4.33 -9.89
CA PRO A 43 -0.39 4.68 -10.82
C PRO A 43 -1.53 3.67 -10.73
N GLY A 44 -2.78 4.16 -10.64
CA GLY A 44 -3.96 3.30 -10.56
C GLY A 44 -4.19 2.61 -9.23
N PHE A 45 -3.56 3.07 -8.13
CA PHE A 45 -3.71 2.47 -6.80
C PHE A 45 -5.17 2.23 -6.39
N SER A 46 -6.06 3.20 -6.64
CA SER A 46 -7.48 3.07 -6.30
C SER A 46 -8.17 1.92 -7.03
N THR A 47 -7.82 1.66 -8.30
CA THR A 47 -8.38 0.55 -9.09
C THR A 47 -7.94 -0.80 -8.52
N ILE A 48 -6.68 -0.90 -8.06
CA ILE A 48 -6.14 -2.11 -7.43
C ILE A 48 -6.80 -2.36 -6.07
N ALA A 49 -7.04 -1.29 -5.30
CA ALA A 49 -7.66 -1.35 -3.97
C ALA A 49 -9.18 -1.55 -4.01
N GLN A 50 -9.85 -1.20 -5.11
CA GLN A 50 -11.30 -1.26 -5.28
C GLN A 50 -11.95 -2.60 -4.88
N PRO A 51 -11.49 -3.78 -5.36
CA PRO A 51 -12.09 -5.04 -4.96
C PRO A 51 -11.96 -5.33 -3.46
N LEU A 52 -10.92 -4.80 -2.81
CA LEU A 52 -10.68 -5.02 -1.38
C LEU A 52 -11.59 -4.18 -0.47
N HIS A 53 -12.15 -3.07 -0.97
CA HIS A 53 -13.16 -2.31 -0.25
C HIS A 53 -14.44 -3.11 0.01
N GLN A 54 -14.77 -4.09 -0.83
CA GLN A 54 -15.94 -4.97 -0.62
C GLN A 54 -15.76 -5.94 0.56
N TYR A 55 -14.51 -6.17 0.99
CA TYR A 55 -14.16 -7.06 2.09
C TYR A 55 -13.63 -6.32 3.32
N ALA A 56 -13.69 -4.99 3.31
CA ALA A 56 -13.32 -4.18 4.46
C ALA A 56 -14.30 -4.50 5.61
N PRO A 57 -13.81 -4.88 6.80
CA PRO A 57 -14.67 -5.00 7.96
C PRO A 57 -15.15 -3.58 8.34
N THR A 58 -16.43 -3.30 8.11
CA THR A 58 -17.12 -2.12 8.64
C THR A 58 -17.19 -2.18 10.16
#